data_AF-A0A4R8ZE08-F1
#
_entry.id   AF-A0A4R8ZE08-F1
#
_cell.length_a   1.000
_cell.length_b   1.000
_cell.length_c   1.000
_cell.angle_alpha   90.00
_cell.angle_beta   90.00
_cell.angle_gamma   90.00
#
_symmetry.space_group_name_H-M   'P 1'
#
loop_
_entity.id
_entity.type
_entity.pdbx_description
1 polymer ?
#
loop_
_entity_poly.entity_id
_entity_poly.type
_entity_poly.pdbx_seq_one_letter_code
_entity_poly.pdbx_strand_id
1 'polypeptide(L)'
;MPISTSNSLSSAFVRTRPAWPQAESAHSLHLLATAGDNPNRITTKGQFAALCGAAPLPASSGTRQRFRLSRGGDRQANAALHRIVLLRTHHKEPRTAYIAWRTTEGLSDRDIVRCLERHVASEIFALLTQNPTIALPIGPRLRQRRQTLGIVLTEAAKQLDVPYQRLRRLEITQRADTNLEVAFSA
;
A
#
# COMPACT_ATOMS: atom_id res chain seq x y z
N MET A 1 18.86 -24.56 -44.40
CA MET A 1 19.33 -25.47 -43.32
C MET A 1 20.60 -24.85 -42.74
N PRO A 2 20.82 -24.68 -41.41
CA PRO A 2 19.94 -24.64 -40.23
C PRO A 2 20.14 -23.40 -39.30
N ILE A 3 19.09 -23.07 -38.53
CA ILE A 3 18.98 -22.60 -37.12
C ILE A 3 20.14 -21.80 -36.47
N SER A 4 19.87 -20.56 -36.01
CA SER A 4 20.10 -20.14 -34.60
C SER A 4 19.53 -18.74 -34.28
N THR A 5 18.69 -18.74 -33.25
CA THR A 5 18.11 -17.65 -32.46
C THR A 5 19.15 -16.75 -31.78
N SER A 6 18.92 -15.43 -31.74
CA SER A 6 19.26 -14.66 -30.54
C SER A 6 18.33 -13.47 -30.35
N ASN A 7 17.88 -13.38 -29.10
CA ASN A 7 16.91 -12.50 -28.52
C ASN A 7 17.68 -11.34 -27.86
N SER A 8 17.40 -10.08 -28.18
CA SER A 8 17.95 -8.94 -27.40
C SER A 8 17.01 -7.73 -27.40
N LEU A 9 15.85 -7.88 -26.75
CA LEU A 9 15.15 -6.71 -26.20
C LEU A 9 15.87 -6.29 -24.91
N SER A 10 16.95 -5.52 -25.06
CA SER A 10 17.68 -4.87 -23.97
C SER A 10 17.81 -3.37 -24.27
N SER A 11 16.86 -2.60 -23.77
CA SER A 11 16.98 -1.20 -23.35
C SER A 11 15.55 -0.74 -23.04
N ALA A 12 14.97 -1.20 -21.94
CA ALA A 12 15.09 -0.47 -20.68
C ALA A 12 15.00 1.05 -20.91
N PHE A 13 13.82 1.50 -21.36
CA PHE A 13 13.35 2.87 -21.15
C PHE A 13 13.14 3.07 -19.64
N VAL A 14 14.25 3.11 -18.90
CA VAL A 14 14.32 3.58 -17.53
C VAL A 14 14.14 5.08 -17.63
N ARG A 15 12.87 5.50 -17.63
CA ARG A 15 12.52 6.90 -17.45
C ARG A 15 13.12 7.34 -16.11
N THR A 16 14.12 8.19 -16.19
CA THR A 16 14.85 8.82 -15.10
C THR A 16 13.87 9.28 -14.01
N ARG A 17 13.97 8.65 -12.83
CA ARG A 17 13.36 9.14 -11.59
C ARG A 17 13.91 10.55 -11.32
N PRO A 18 13.07 11.58 -11.12
CA PRO A 18 13.56 12.83 -10.55
C PRO A 18 14.14 12.52 -9.15
N ALA A 19 15.32 13.05 -8.86
CA ALA A 19 15.97 12.91 -7.56
C ALA A 19 15.19 13.75 -6.53
N TRP A 20 14.21 13.12 -5.87
CA TRP A 20 13.56 13.70 -4.69
C TRP A 20 14.41 13.43 -3.45
N PRO A 21 14.55 14.39 -2.52
CA PRO A 21 15.33 14.17 -1.30
C PRO A 21 14.71 13.07 -0.45
N GLN A 22 15.55 12.33 0.27
CA GLN A 22 15.25 11.12 1.06
C GLN A 22 14.09 11.25 2.08
N ALA A 23 13.53 12.45 2.31
CA ALA A 23 12.45 12.72 3.27
C ALA A 23 11.04 12.22 2.83
N GLU A 24 10.82 11.97 1.54
CA GLU A 24 9.55 11.35 1.08
C GLU A 24 9.47 9.86 1.44
N SER A 25 10.64 9.22 1.64
CA SER A 25 10.70 7.81 2.00
C SER A 25 10.03 7.56 3.35
N ALA A 26 10.30 8.37 4.39
CA ALA A 26 9.78 8.10 5.73
C ALA A 26 8.24 8.10 5.80
N HIS A 27 7.59 9.05 5.13
CA HIS A 27 6.13 9.20 5.16
C HIS A 27 5.40 8.14 4.34
N SER A 28 5.92 7.85 3.15
CA SER A 28 5.41 6.77 2.29
C SER A 28 5.66 5.40 2.91
N LEU A 29 6.82 5.20 3.52
CA LEU A 29 7.18 4.01 4.27
C LEU A 29 6.26 3.81 5.48
N HIS A 30 5.87 4.90 6.15
CA HIS A 30 4.94 4.78 7.28
C HIS A 30 3.54 4.38 6.83
N LEU A 31 3.03 4.93 5.73
CA LEU A 31 1.75 4.53 5.13
C LEU A 31 1.75 3.06 4.68
N LEU A 32 2.86 2.60 4.11
CA LEU A 32 3.06 1.20 3.74
C LEU A 32 3.15 0.29 4.99
N ALA A 33 3.88 0.72 6.02
CA ALA A 33 3.96 0.00 7.29
C ALA A 33 2.60 -0.09 8.00
N THR A 34 1.76 0.95 7.89
CA THR A 34 0.40 0.93 8.45
C THR A 34 -0.52 -0.01 7.69
N ALA A 35 -0.43 -0.02 6.36
CA ALA A 35 -1.15 -1.01 5.54
C ALA A 35 -0.72 -2.44 5.89
N GLY A 36 0.60 -2.61 6.08
CA GLY A 36 1.27 -3.89 6.31
C GLY A 36 1.32 -4.76 5.05
N ASP A 37 2.16 -5.79 5.07
CA ASP A 37 2.40 -6.69 3.91
C ASP A 37 1.27 -7.69 3.64
N ASN A 38 0.11 -7.51 4.30
CA ASN A 38 -1.06 -8.35 4.15
C ASN A 38 -2.18 -7.56 3.46
N PRO A 39 -2.27 -7.54 2.13
CA PRO A 39 -3.31 -6.79 1.42
C PRO A 39 -4.72 -7.24 1.83
N ASN A 40 -4.90 -8.51 2.17
CA ASN A 40 -6.19 -9.05 2.61
C ASN A 40 -6.59 -8.69 4.06
N ARG A 41 -5.69 -8.07 4.84
CA ARG A 41 -6.02 -7.59 6.18
C ARG A 41 -6.94 -6.37 6.16
N ILE A 42 -6.85 -5.57 5.11
CA ILE A 42 -7.64 -4.35 4.94
C ILE A 42 -8.56 -4.59 3.75
N THR A 43 -9.80 -4.96 4.01
CA THR A 43 -10.72 -5.40 2.95
C THR A 43 -11.51 -4.25 2.34
N THR A 44 -11.58 -3.10 3.03
CA THR A 44 -12.38 -1.97 2.58
C THR A 44 -11.64 -0.64 2.68
N LYS A 45 -11.98 0.28 1.77
CA LYS A 45 -11.53 1.68 1.80
C LYS A 45 -11.81 2.36 3.15
N GLY A 46 -12.90 1.99 3.81
CA GLY A 46 -13.30 2.53 5.13
C GLY A 46 -12.36 2.09 6.24
N GLN A 47 -12.00 0.79 6.28
CA GLN A 47 -11.02 0.26 7.23
C GLN A 47 -9.65 0.91 7.06
N PHE A 48 -9.20 1.11 5.82
CA PHE A 48 -7.93 1.80 5.56
C PHE A 48 -7.92 3.22 6.10
N ALA A 49 -8.97 4.01 5.82
CA ALA A 49 -9.06 5.36 6.34
C ALA A 49 -9.23 5.41 7.86
N ALA A 50 -9.90 4.44 8.47
CA ALA A 50 -9.99 4.35 9.93
C ALA A 50 -8.61 4.11 10.55
N LEU A 51 -7.82 3.23 9.93
CA LEU A 51 -6.46 2.91 10.33
C LEU A 51 -5.51 4.10 10.18
N CYS A 52 -5.62 4.86 9.09
CA CYS A 52 -4.86 6.10 8.90
C CYS A 52 -5.42 7.31 9.65
N GLY A 53 -6.53 7.18 10.40
CA GLY A 53 -7.16 8.30 11.12
C GLY A 53 -7.98 9.28 10.28
N ALA A 54 -8.10 9.05 8.96
CA ALA A 54 -8.84 9.87 8.01
C ALA A 54 -10.32 9.47 7.83
N ALA A 55 -10.83 8.51 8.62
CA ALA A 55 -12.24 8.13 8.57
C ALA A 55 -13.14 9.25 9.13
N PRO A 56 -14.21 9.64 8.40
CA PRO A 56 -15.15 10.63 8.89
C PRO A 56 -15.94 10.06 10.07
N LEU A 57 -15.92 10.76 11.21
CA LEU A 57 -16.76 10.45 12.36
C LEU A 57 -17.82 11.54 12.51
N PRO A 58 -19.12 11.20 12.48
CA PRO A 58 -20.16 12.20 12.71
C PRO A 58 -20.03 12.76 14.12
N ALA A 59 -20.19 14.08 14.24
CA ALA A 59 -20.13 14.82 15.50
C ALA A 59 -21.47 15.51 15.85
N SER A 60 -22.52 15.22 15.08
CA SER A 60 -23.83 15.86 15.17
C SER A 60 -24.93 14.81 15.01
N SER A 61 -25.98 14.90 15.83
CA SER A 61 -27.22 14.13 15.70
C SER A 61 -28.35 14.91 15.01
N GLY A 62 -28.16 16.20 14.72
CA GLY A 62 -29.16 17.10 14.11
C GLY A 62 -28.89 17.46 12.65
N THR A 63 -29.62 18.45 12.12
CA THR A 63 -29.64 18.86 10.69
C THR A 63 -28.27 19.26 10.13
N ARG A 64 -27.37 19.79 10.97
CA ARG A 64 -26.04 20.22 10.53
C ARG A 64 -25.05 19.06 10.61
N GLN A 65 -24.73 18.46 9.47
CA GLN A 65 -23.73 17.41 9.34
C GLN A 65 -22.31 17.96 9.60
N ARG A 66 -21.74 17.68 10.77
CA ARG A 66 -20.33 17.98 11.08
C ARG A 66 -19.55 16.70 11.33
N PHE A 67 -18.30 16.68 10.88
CA PHE A 67 -17.40 15.55 11.06
C PHE A 67 -16.23 15.93 11.98
N ARG A 68 -15.92 15.06 12.95
CA ARG A 68 -14.74 15.18 13.82
C ARG A 68 -13.62 14.27 13.34
N LEU A 69 -12.39 14.62 13.73
CA LEU A 69 -11.19 13.81 13.50
C LEU A 69 -11.25 12.52 14.33
N SER A 70 -10.84 11.39 13.74
CA SER A 70 -10.65 10.15 14.48
C SER A 70 -9.42 10.22 15.40
N ARG A 71 -9.58 9.77 16.65
CA ARG A 71 -8.46 9.70 17.61
C ARG A 71 -7.76 8.33 17.65
N GLY A 72 -8.37 7.29 17.09
CA GLY A 72 -7.93 5.90 17.22
C GLY A 72 -7.12 5.34 16.05
N GLY A 73 -6.61 6.19 15.16
CA GLY A 73 -5.77 5.78 14.03
C GLY A 73 -4.29 6.12 14.22
N ASP A 74 -3.45 5.67 13.28
CA ASP A 74 -2.04 6.00 13.26
C ASP A 74 -1.82 7.50 12.95
N ARG A 75 -1.17 8.19 13.88
CA ARG A 75 -0.92 9.64 13.80
C ARG A 75 0.13 10.01 12.75
N GLN A 76 1.14 9.17 12.57
CA GLN A 76 2.19 9.39 11.58
C GLN A 76 1.64 9.14 10.16
N ALA A 77 0.78 8.14 10.00
CA ALA A 77 0.05 7.92 8.75
C ALA A 77 -0.87 9.11 8.42
N ASN A 78 -1.61 9.63 9.41
CA ASN A 78 -2.44 10.82 9.22
C ASN A 78 -1.61 12.06 8.85
N ALA A 79 -0.45 12.24 9.47
CA ALA A 79 0.48 13.34 9.15
C ALA A 79 1.03 13.21 7.73
N ALA A 80 1.35 12.00 7.28
CA ALA A 80 1.76 11.73 5.90
C ALA A 80 0.65 12.08 4.90
N LEU A 81 -0.60 11.68 5.16
CA LEU A 81 -1.76 12.05 4.33
C LEU A 81 -1.93 13.57 4.26
N HIS A 82 -1.84 14.25 5.40
CA HIS A 82 -1.95 15.70 5.47
C HIS A 82 -0.87 16.38 4.62
N ARG A 83 0.38 15.90 4.70
CA ARG A 83 1.49 16.44 3.91
C ARG A 83 1.29 16.23 2.42
N ILE A 84 0.81 15.06 2.00
CA ILE A 84 0.46 14.78 0.61
C ILE A 84 -0.61 15.77 0.13
N VAL A 85 -1.68 15.98 0.91
CA VAL A 85 -2.75 16.93 0.55
C VAL A 85 -2.21 18.35 0.39
N LEU A 86 -1.36 18.82 1.31
CA LEU A 86 -0.73 20.14 1.21
C LEU A 86 0.09 20.30 -0.07
N LEU A 87 0.92 19.29 -0.40
CA LEU A 87 1.74 19.31 -1.61
C LEU A 87 0.88 19.32 -2.88
N ARG A 88 -0.19 18.53 -2.92
CA ARG A 88 -1.13 18.48 -4.06
C ARG A 88 -1.87 19.79 -4.27
N THR A 89 -2.29 20.44 -3.17
CA THR A 89 -2.91 21.77 -3.23
C THR A 89 -1.92 22.82 -3.72
N HIS A 90 -0.66 22.78 -3.25
CA HIS A 90 0.39 23.72 -3.63
C HIS A 90 0.77 23.59 -5.12
N HIS A 91 0.91 22.37 -5.64
CA HIS A 91 1.32 22.12 -7.01
C HIS A 91 0.19 22.25 -8.06
N LYS A 92 -0.98 22.80 -7.68
CA LYS A 92 -2.15 22.99 -8.55
C LYS A 92 -2.45 21.76 -9.42
N GLU A 93 -2.41 20.58 -8.81
CA GLU A 93 -2.91 19.35 -9.44
C GLU A 93 -4.38 19.52 -9.89
N PRO A 94 -4.93 18.64 -10.75
CA PRO A 94 -6.31 18.73 -11.30
C PRO A 94 -7.43 18.82 -10.24
N ARG A 95 -7.09 18.74 -8.95
CA ARG A 95 -7.99 18.75 -7.80
C ARG A 95 -8.33 20.15 -7.28
N THR A 96 -7.77 21.21 -7.86
CA THR A 96 -8.19 22.61 -7.58
C THR A 96 -9.67 22.85 -7.91
N ALA A 97 -10.20 22.20 -8.95
CA ALA A 97 -11.63 22.24 -9.27
C ALA A 97 -12.51 21.62 -8.17
N TYR A 98 -12.02 20.56 -7.50
CA TYR A 98 -12.74 19.94 -6.38
C TYR A 98 -12.78 20.86 -5.16
N ILE A 99 -11.67 21.54 -4.85
CA ILE A 99 -11.61 22.52 -3.77
C ILE A 99 -12.58 23.66 -4.04
N ALA A 100 -12.57 24.21 -5.27
CA ALA A 100 -13.49 25.26 -5.67
C ALA A 100 -14.96 24.82 -5.52
N TRP A 101 -15.31 23.63 -6.04
CA TRP A 101 -16.65 23.08 -5.90
C TRP A 101 -17.09 22.91 -4.43
N ARG A 102 -16.24 22.31 -3.57
CA ARG A 102 -16.55 22.19 -2.13
C ARG A 102 -16.63 23.52 -1.40
N THR A 103 -15.90 24.53 -1.87
CA THR A 103 -15.98 25.90 -1.34
C THR A 103 -17.35 26.52 -1.68
N THR A 104 -17.88 26.27 -2.89
CA THR A 104 -19.23 26.75 -3.27
C THR A 104 -20.36 26.10 -2.46
N GLU A 105 -20.14 24.89 -1.94
CA GLU A 105 -21.07 24.22 -1.02
C GLU A 105 -21.03 24.79 0.42
N GLY A 106 -20.15 25.76 0.70
CA GLY A 106 -20.04 26.42 2.00
C GLY A 106 -19.30 25.61 3.06
N LEU A 107 -18.51 24.60 2.67
CA LEU A 107 -17.64 23.89 3.61
C LEU A 107 -16.48 24.78 4.04
N SER A 108 -16.06 24.62 5.30
CA SER A 108 -14.85 25.27 5.78
C SER A 108 -13.61 24.63 5.17
N ASP A 109 -12.52 25.39 5.00
CA ASP A 109 -11.24 24.86 4.49
C ASP A 109 -10.79 23.59 5.24
N ARG A 110 -11.02 23.55 6.55
CA ARG A 110 -10.70 22.39 7.39
C ARG A 110 -11.52 21.16 7.01
N ASP A 111 -12.79 21.33 6.65
CA ASP A 111 -13.64 20.22 6.21
C ASP A 111 -13.26 19.77 4.79
N ILE A 112 -12.89 20.70 3.91
CA ILE A 112 -12.38 20.39 2.56
C ILE A 112 -11.09 19.57 2.65
N VAL A 113 -10.14 19.97 3.49
CA VAL A 113 -8.89 19.22 3.71
C VAL A 113 -9.17 17.80 4.19
N ARG A 114 -10.12 17.60 5.11
CA ARG A 114 -10.51 16.25 5.57
C ARG A 114 -11.14 15.41 4.45
N CYS A 115 -11.97 16.01 3.61
CA CYS A 115 -12.51 15.32 2.42
C CYS A 115 -11.38 14.88 1.48
N LEU A 116 -10.37 15.74 1.29
CA LEU A 116 -9.19 15.41 0.48
C LEU A 116 -8.34 14.31 1.11
N GLU A 117 -8.06 14.37 2.41
CA GLU A 117 -7.32 13.32 3.14
C GLU A 117 -8.01 11.96 2.99
N ARG A 118 -9.35 11.93 3.12
CA ARG A 118 -10.15 10.72 2.92
C ARG A 118 -10.08 10.20 1.48
N HIS A 119 -10.09 11.10 0.51
CA HIS A 119 -9.98 10.76 -0.91
C HIS A 119 -8.59 10.21 -1.25
N VAL A 120 -7.52 10.86 -0.79
CA VAL A 120 -6.13 10.39 -0.94
C VAL A 120 -5.95 9.02 -0.28
N ALA A 121 -6.50 8.81 0.91
CA ALA A 121 -6.48 7.48 1.55
C ALA A 121 -7.18 6.42 0.69
N SER A 122 -8.29 6.77 0.02
CA SER A 122 -9.01 5.86 -0.89
C SER A 122 -8.22 5.54 -2.16
N GLU A 123 -7.47 6.52 -2.68
CA GLU A 123 -6.56 6.33 -3.81
C GLU A 123 -5.39 5.43 -3.44
N ILE A 124 -4.76 5.66 -2.29
CA ILE A 124 -3.68 4.81 -1.79
C ILE A 124 -4.18 3.38 -1.59
N PHE A 125 -5.37 3.19 -1.00
CA PHE A 125 -5.97 1.86 -0.87
C PHE A 125 -6.22 1.19 -2.23
N ALA A 126 -6.67 1.96 -3.22
CA ALA A 126 -6.84 1.45 -4.58
C ALA A 126 -5.50 1.05 -5.18
N LEU A 127 -4.44 1.86 -5.03
CA LEU A 127 -3.10 1.51 -5.51
C LEU A 127 -2.53 0.26 -4.83
N LEU A 128 -2.77 0.09 -3.52
CA LEU A 128 -2.31 -1.08 -2.77
C LEU A 128 -3.06 -2.36 -3.18
N THR A 129 -4.34 -2.26 -3.52
CA THR A 129 -5.18 -3.42 -3.87
C THR A 129 -5.22 -3.72 -5.37
N GLN A 130 -5.04 -2.71 -6.23
CA GLN A 130 -5.19 -2.77 -7.69
C GLN A 130 -3.86 -2.82 -8.45
N ASN A 131 -2.70 -2.73 -7.79
CA ASN A 131 -1.41 -3.11 -8.39
C ASN A 131 -1.01 -4.54 -7.96
N PRO A 132 -1.50 -5.59 -8.63
CA PRO A 132 -0.97 -6.94 -8.50
C PRO A 132 0.33 -7.15 -9.31
N THR A 133 1.00 -6.09 -9.78
CA THR A 133 2.10 -6.20 -10.76
C THR A 133 3.36 -6.88 -10.22
N ILE A 134 3.44 -7.14 -8.92
CA ILE A 134 4.36 -8.14 -8.41
C ILE A 134 3.48 -9.29 -7.93
N ALA A 135 3.27 -10.27 -8.79
CA ALA A 135 2.63 -11.53 -8.45
C ALA A 135 3.54 -12.32 -7.51
N LEU A 136 3.72 -11.81 -6.30
CA LEU A 136 4.46 -12.50 -5.26
C LEU A 136 3.65 -13.75 -4.87
N PRO A 137 4.27 -14.93 -4.79
CA PRO A 137 3.60 -16.17 -4.48
C PRO A 137 3.14 -16.08 -3.03
N ILE A 138 1.83 -16.06 -2.92
CA ILE A 138 1.10 -16.05 -1.68
C ILE A 138 1.40 -17.38 -0.95
N GLY A 139 1.48 -17.39 0.38
CA GLY A 139 1.81 -18.56 1.22
C GLY A 139 1.32 -19.95 0.75
N PRO A 140 0.08 -20.13 0.26
CA PRO A 140 -0.39 -21.41 -0.27
C PRO A 140 0.43 -21.95 -1.45
N ARG A 141 0.96 -21.07 -2.32
CA ARG A 141 1.83 -21.46 -3.44
C ARG A 141 3.22 -21.90 -2.98
N LEU A 142 3.80 -21.25 -1.97
CA LEU A 142 5.08 -21.67 -1.37
C LEU A 142 4.96 -23.06 -0.76
N ARG A 143 3.86 -23.31 -0.03
CA ARG A 143 3.54 -24.63 0.52
C ARG A 143 3.38 -25.68 -0.57
N GLN A 144 2.63 -25.37 -1.64
CA GLN A 144 2.46 -26.28 -2.78
C GLN A 144 3.81 -26.60 -3.45
N ARG A 145 4.64 -25.59 -3.73
CA ARG A 145 5.97 -25.78 -4.33
C ARG A 145 6.86 -26.68 -3.47
N ARG A 146 6.95 -26.42 -2.17
CA ARG A 146 7.74 -27.27 -1.26
C ARG A 146 7.24 -28.71 -1.27
N GLN A 147 5.92 -28.91 -1.28
CA GLN A 147 5.32 -30.25 -1.37
C GLN A 147 5.64 -30.93 -2.70
N THR A 148 5.60 -30.20 -3.82
CA THR A 148 6.00 -30.72 -5.15
C THR A 148 7.48 -31.13 -5.18
N LEU A 149 8.36 -30.36 -4.52
CA LEU A 149 9.78 -30.68 -4.39
C LEU A 149 10.07 -31.78 -3.36
N GLY A 150 9.06 -32.25 -2.60
CA GLY A 150 9.23 -33.28 -1.58
C GLY A 150 10.03 -32.85 -0.35
N ILE A 151 10.24 -31.54 -0.16
CA ILE A 151 11.11 -31.02 0.91
C ILE A 151 10.32 -30.91 2.22
N VAL A 152 10.88 -31.42 3.32
CA VAL A 152 10.30 -31.27 4.66
C VAL A 152 10.47 -29.82 5.13
N LEU A 153 9.45 -29.25 5.79
CA LEU A 153 9.46 -27.85 6.23
C LEU A 153 10.69 -27.47 7.08
N THR A 154 11.17 -28.40 7.89
CA THR A 154 12.37 -28.25 8.72
C THR A 154 13.64 -28.17 7.88
N GLU A 155 13.71 -28.94 6.79
CA GLU A 155 14.86 -28.95 5.89
C GLU A 155 14.91 -27.68 5.05
N ALA A 156 13.74 -27.26 4.53
CA ALA A 156 13.56 -25.96 3.91
C ALA A 156 14.03 -24.81 4.82
N ALA A 157 13.63 -24.81 6.09
CA ALA A 157 14.02 -23.78 7.05
C ALA A 157 15.54 -23.71 7.26
N LYS A 158 16.21 -24.87 7.30
CA LYS A 158 17.68 -24.95 7.39
C LYS A 158 18.36 -24.43 6.12
N GLN A 159 17.90 -24.86 4.95
CA GLN A 159 18.47 -24.45 3.66
C GLN A 159 18.36 -22.93 3.43
N LEU A 160 17.32 -22.31 3.96
CA LEU A 160 17.01 -20.90 3.80
C LEU A 160 17.53 -20.02 4.94
N ASP A 161 18.21 -20.61 5.93
CA ASP A 161 18.69 -19.94 7.14
C ASP A 161 17.63 -19.06 7.82
N VAL A 162 16.39 -19.56 7.86
CA VAL A 162 15.27 -18.89 8.52
C VAL A 162 14.70 -19.75 9.63
N PRO A 163 14.28 -19.14 10.76
CA PRO A 163 13.64 -19.88 11.83
C PRO A 163 12.41 -20.66 11.31
N TYR A 164 12.29 -21.93 11.69
CA TYR A 164 11.15 -22.79 11.32
C TYR A 164 9.80 -22.10 11.51
N GLN A 165 9.61 -21.38 12.63
CA GLN A 165 8.36 -20.66 12.94
C GLN A 165 8.05 -19.53 11.95
N ARG A 166 9.09 -18.89 11.39
CA ARG A 166 8.95 -17.83 10.38
C ARG A 166 8.46 -18.43 9.06
N LEU A 167 9.11 -19.50 8.60
CA LEU A 167 8.73 -20.20 7.36
C LEU A 167 7.33 -20.82 7.48
N ARG A 168 7.01 -21.44 8.63
CA ARG A 168 5.66 -21.95 8.94
C ARG A 168 4.60 -20.86 8.91
N ARG A 169 4.86 -19.69 9.51
CA ARG A 169 3.92 -18.56 9.47
C ARG A 169 3.70 -18.09 8.04
N LEU A 170 4.76 -18.01 7.23
CA LEU A 170 4.69 -17.58 5.83
C LEU A 170 3.92 -18.57 4.94
N GLU A 171 4.05 -19.90 5.15
CA GLU A 171 3.23 -20.89 4.45
C GLU A 171 1.73 -20.84 4.84
N ILE A 172 1.43 -20.37 6.04
CA ILE A 172 0.06 -20.28 6.58
C ILE A 172 -0.58 -18.92 6.27
N THR A 173 0.20 -17.83 6.24
CA THR A 173 -0.30 -16.47 5.96
C THR A 173 -0.21 -16.12 4.49
N GLN A 174 -1.06 -15.19 4.04
CA GLN A 174 -1.00 -14.63 2.69
C GLN A 174 0.02 -13.48 2.59
N ARG A 175 1.13 -13.58 3.35
CA ARG A 175 2.26 -12.64 3.28
C ARG A 175 3.21 -13.07 2.17
N ALA A 176 3.64 -12.12 1.36
CA ALA A 176 4.68 -12.33 0.38
C ALA A 176 6.08 -12.17 1.02
N ASP A 177 7.03 -13.04 0.67
CA ASP A 177 8.46 -12.88 1.00
C ASP A 177 9.29 -13.16 -0.26
N THR A 178 9.91 -12.11 -0.80
CA THR A 178 10.68 -12.15 -2.06
C THR A 178 11.94 -13.01 -1.96
N ASN A 179 12.58 -13.08 -0.79
CA ASN A 179 13.84 -13.81 -0.63
C ASN A 179 13.62 -15.33 -0.63
N LEU A 180 12.50 -15.78 -0.04
CA LEU A 180 12.18 -17.21 0.02
C LEU A 180 11.64 -17.73 -1.32
N GLU A 181 10.95 -16.89 -2.09
CA GLU A 181 10.51 -17.27 -3.43
C GLU A 181 11.68 -17.60 -4.34
N VAL A 182 12.71 -16.74 -4.39
CA VAL A 182 13.88 -16.94 -5.27
C VAL A 182 14.52 -18.30 -5.03
N ALA A 183 14.61 -18.72 -3.76
CA ALA A 183 15.22 -19.99 -3.39
C ALA A 183 14.35 -21.22 -3.70
N PHE A 184 13.03 -21.07 -3.84
CA PHE A 184 12.12 -22.15 -4.30
C PHE A 184 11.73 -22.03 -5.78
N SER A 185 12.29 -21.05 -6.50
CA SER A 185 12.03 -20.83 -7.93
C SER A 185 13.12 -21.38 -8.83
N ALA A 186 14.27 -21.74 -8.27
CA ALA A 186 15.36 -22.46 -8.92
C ALA A 186 15.09 -23.98 -8.87
#